data_AF-A0A352RY33-F1
#
_entry.id   AF-A0A352RY33-F1
#
_cell.length_a   1.000
_cell.length_b   1.000
_cell.length_c   1.000
_cell.angle_alpha   90.00
_cell.angle_beta   90.00
_cell.angle_gamma   90.00
#
_symmetry.space_group_name_H-M   'P 1'
#
loop_
_entity.id
_entity.type
_entity.pdbx_description
1 polymer ?
#
loop_
_entity_poly.entity_id
_entity_poly.type
_entity_poly.pdbx_seq_one_letter_code
_entity_poly.pdbx_strand_id
1 'polypeptide(L)' 'EVSDDGAGLNRERILAKAMQNGLPVSENMPDDEVWQLIFAPGFSTAEVITDVSGRGVGMDV' A
#
# COMPACT_ATOMS: atom_id res chain seq x y z
N GLU A 1 -4.05 -15.39 -12.85
CA GLU A 1 -3.87 -14.26 -13.79
C GLU A 1 -4.53 -13.05 -13.14
N VAL A 2 -3.74 -12.08 -12.71
CA VAL A 2 -4.28 -10.85 -12.10
C VAL A 2 -4.32 -9.82 -13.22
N SER A 3 -5.51 -9.57 -13.74
CA SER A 3 -5.80 -8.47 -14.67
C SER A 3 -6.42 -7.34 -13.87
N ASP A 4 -5.84 -6.15 -13.96
CA ASP A 4 -6.30 -4.94 -13.28
C ASP A 4 -7.03 -4.04 -14.28
N ASP A 5 -8.24 -3.61 -13.92
CA ASP A 5 -9.10 -2.71 -14.69
C ASP A 5 -8.59 -1.25 -14.59
N GLY A 6 -7.43 -0.99 -15.20
CA GLY A 6 -7.17 0.25 -15.95
C GLY A 6 -6.93 1.56 -15.19
N ALA A 7 -6.88 1.60 -13.85
CA ALA A 7 -6.46 2.81 -13.14
C ALA A 7 -4.98 2.78 -12.71
N GLY A 8 -4.41 1.59 -12.54
CA GLY A 8 -3.04 1.43 -12.02
C GLY A 8 -2.89 1.94 -10.57
N LEU A 9 -1.66 1.91 -10.08
CA LEU A 9 -1.34 2.42 -8.75
C LEU A 9 -1.25 3.95 -8.79
N ASN A 10 -2.00 4.64 -7.91
CA ASN A 10 -1.95 6.09 -7.80
C ASN A 10 -0.84 6.51 -6.83
N ARG A 11 0.29 6.95 -7.39
CA ARG A 11 1.48 7.38 -6.65
C ARG A 11 1.17 8.42 -5.56
N GLU A 12 0.40 9.45 -5.91
CA GLU A 12 0.08 10.55 -4.99
C GLU A 12 -0.74 10.06 -3.80
N ARG A 13 -1.73 9.19 -4.03
CA ARG A 13 -2.53 8.60 -2.95
C ARG A 13 -1.68 7.73 -2.02
N ILE A 14 -0.74 6.97 -2.56
CA ILE A 14 0.16 6.11 -1.76
C ILE A 14 1.08 6.98 -0.91
N LEU A 15 1.74 7.98 -1.50
CA LEU A 15 2.61 8.89 -0.76
C LEU A 15 1.86 9.65 0.33
N ALA A 16 0.69 10.21 0.02
CA ALA A 16 -0.12 10.90 1.00
C ALA A 16 -0.52 9.98 2.17
N LYS A 17 -0.91 8.73 1.88
CA LYS A 17 -1.26 7.75 2.91
C LYS A 17 -0.05 7.33 3.73
N ALA A 18 1.12 7.20 3.11
CA ALA A 18 2.36 6.83 3.78
C ALA A 18 2.85 7.93 4.73
N MET A 19 2.78 9.20 4.30
CA MET A 19 3.05 10.34 5.16
C MET A 19 2.06 10.42 6.34
N GLN A 20 0.77 10.18 6.10
CA GLN A 20 -0.23 10.13 7.17
C GLN A 20 0.01 9.00 8.18
N ASN A 21 0.49 7.85 7.71
CA ASN A 21 0.86 6.71 8.56
C ASN A 21 2.23 6.90 9.24
N GLY A 22 2.92 8.03 9.04
CA GLY A 22 4.23 8.31 9.63
C GLY A 22 5.37 7.46 9.05
N LEU A 23 5.17 6.85 7.87
CA LEU A 23 6.22 6.13 7.18
C LEU A 23 7.27 7.11 6.65
N PRO A 24 8.56 6.74 6.68
CA PRO A 24 9.64 7.58 6.18
C PRO A 24 9.64 7.57 4.64
N VAL A 25 8.77 8.38 4.03
CA VAL A 25 8.66 8.53 2.58
C VAL A 25 9.10 9.91 2.12
N SER A 26 9.52 10.01 0.87
CA SER A 26 9.94 11.25 0.22
C SER A 26 9.19 11.45 -1.08
N GLU A 27 8.91 12.69 -1.45
CA GLU A 27 8.26 13.03 -2.72
C GLU A 27 9.13 12.66 -3.94
N ASN A 28 10.45 12.56 -3.74
CA ASN A 28 11.41 12.18 -4.78
C ASN A 28 11.70 10.69 -4.84
N MET A 29 10.97 9.86 -4.09
CA MET A 29 11.12 8.41 -4.09
C MET A 29 10.77 7.84 -5.47
N PRO A 30 11.57 6.91 -6.01
CA PRO A 30 11.27 6.26 -7.28
C PRO A 30 9.97 5.47 -7.19
N ASP A 31 9.25 5.39 -8.30
CA ASP A 31 7.93 4.74 -8.34
C ASP A 31 7.98 3.30 -7.83
N ASP A 32 9.02 2.53 -8.17
CA ASP A 32 9.24 1.18 -7.65
C ASP A 32 9.21 1.09 -6.11
N GLU A 33 9.88 2.01 -5.42
CA GLU A 33 9.87 2.06 -3.96
C GLU A 33 8.50 2.50 -3.41
N VAL A 34 7.82 3.42 -4.11
CA VAL A 34 6.46 3.82 -3.74
C VAL A 34 5.51 2.62 -3.86
N TRP A 35 5.65 1.80 -4.88
CA TRP A 35 4.86 0.58 -5.04
C TRP A 35 5.17 -0.45 -3.96
N GLN A 36 6.40 -0.55 -3.48
CA GLN A 36 6.73 -1.45 -2.36
C GLN A 36 5.95 -1.12 -1.08
N LEU A 37 5.53 0.13 -0.89
CA LEU A 37 4.72 0.53 0.27
C LEU A 37 3.39 -0.23 0.33
N ILE A 38 2.82 -0.66 -0.80
CA ILE A 38 1.56 -1.43 -0.82
C ILE A 38 1.69 -2.79 -0.14
N PHE A 39 2.91 -3.31 0.00
CA PHE A 39 3.20 -4.57 0.69
C PHE A 39 3.59 -4.37 2.15
N ALA A 40 3.72 -3.11 2.62
CA ALA A 40 4.06 -2.84 4.00
C ALA A 40 2.91 -3.27 4.94
N PRO A 41 3.21 -3.96 6.06
CA PRO A 41 2.18 -4.44 6.97
C PRO A 41 1.40 -3.27 7.59
N GLY A 42 0.08 -3.35 7.54
CA GLY A 42 -0.80 -2.27 8.02
C GLY A 42 -0.91 -1.08 7.08
N PHE A 43 -0.28 -1.14 5.90
CA PHE A 43 -0.45 -0.13 4.85
C PHE A 43 -1.57 -0.52 3.89
N SER A 44 -2.51 0.39 3.69
CA SER A 44 -3.58 0.25 2.70
C SER A 44 -4.06 1.63 2.28
N THR A 45 -4.34 1.80 1.00
CA THR A 45 -4.97 3.02 0.46
C THR A 45 -6.48 3.02 0.66
N ALA A 46 -7.07 1.93 1.17
CA ALA A 46 -8.49 1.86 1.49
C ALA A 46 -8.85 2.90 2.58
N GLU A 47 -9.88 3.70 2.32
CA GLU A 47 -10.41 4.68 3.27
C GLU A 47 -11.15 4.01 4.45
N VAL A 48 -11.71 2.82 4.23
CA VAL A 48 -12.38 2.04 5.26
C VAL A 48 -11.45 0.91 5.69
N ILE A 49 -10.94 0.99 6.92
CA ILE A 49 -10.39 -0.16 7.62
C ILE A 49 -11.60 -1.05 7.94
N THR A 50 -11.93 -1.98 7.05
CA THR A 50 -12.89 -3.02 7.39
C THR A 50 -12.16 -4.00 8.29
N ASP A 51 -12.56 -4.02 9.56
CA ASP A 51 -12.11 -4.98 10.57
C ASP A 51 -12.69 -6.37 10.24
N VAL A 52 -12.31 -6.93 9.09
CA VAL A 52 -12.62 -8.32 8.76
C VAL A 52 -11.48 -9.16 9.31
N SER A 53 -11.57 -9.39 10.62
CA SER A 53 -11.63 -10.74 11.17
C SER A 53 -10.62 -11.76 10.61
N GLY A 54 -9.49 -11.88 11.31
CA GLY A 54 -9.08 -13.18 11.85
C GLY A 54 -8.27 -14.13 10.95
N ARG A 55 -7.11 -14.52 11.50
CA ARG A 55 -6.28 -15.69 11.15
C ARG A 55 -5.57 -15.66 9.78
N GLY A 56 -4.32 -15.20 9.86
CA GLY A 56 -3.16 -16.04 9.54
C GLY A 56 -2.97 -16.43 8.07
N VAL A 57 -2.18 -15.64 7.37
CA VAL A 57 -1.20 -16.20 6.44
C VAL A 57 0.08 -15.39 6.64
N GLY A 58 0.97 -15.93 7.49
CA GLY A 58 2.36 -15.55 7.43
C GLY A 58 2.87 -15.98 6.05
N MET A 59 3.46 -15.04 5.31
CA MET A 59 4.27 -15.37 4.14
C MET A 59 5.54 -16.08 4.66
N ASP A 60 5.48 -17.40 4.71
CA ASP A 60 6.66 -18.24 4.50
C ASP A 60 6.78 -18.38 2.97
N VAL A 61 7.61 -17.52 2.36
CA VAL A 61 8.43 -17.78 1.16
C VAL A 61 9.52 -16.71 1.07
#